data_AF-A0A4Y8V2Q7-F1
#
_entry.id   AF-A0A4Y8V2Q7-F1
#
_cell.length_a   1.000
_cell.length_b   1.000
_cell.length_c   1.000
_cell.angle_alpha   90.00
_cell.angle_beta   90.00
_cell.angle_gamma   90.00
#
_symmetry.space_group_name_H-M   'P 1'
#
loop_
_entity.id
_entity.type
_entity.pdbx_description
1 polymer ?
#
loop_
_entity_poly.entity_id
_entity_poly.type
_entity_poly.pdbx_seq_one_letter_code
_entity_poly.pdbx_strand_id
1 'polypeptide(L)'
;MQSSVARFTRKSGAIQRVPAVCALVLSSLLVACSGADDSAAPAATGVVLPVSLNEVMVALVNKAADPLWAAVWASPQSDQDWRELEHLAYQVELGGALLKYPGTGPLDQAWTSNPDWQQLAEQLSQDGKRAVNAVRSRNMDLMERAGGQLVDTCEACHRAFKPDLPTMDMFGDLPARPPVSLP
;
A
#
# COMPACT_ATOMS: atom_id res chain seq x y z
N MET A 1 43.10 -21.10 40.88
CA MET A 1 43.93 -22.32 40.66
C MET A 1 43.13 -23.26 39.75
N GLN A 2 43.81 -24.05 38.91
CA GLN A 2 43.44 -25.35 38.26
C GLN A 2 42.01 -25.91 38.51
N SER A 3 41.29 -26.61 37.63
CA SER A 3 41.49 -27.20 36.29
C SER A 3 40.14 -27.87 35.88
N SER A 4 39.78 -28.23 34.64
CA SER A 4 40.38 -28.15 33.29
C SER A 4 39.24 -28.18 32.22
N VAL A 5 39.56 -28.32 30.93
CA VAL A 5 38.60 -28.44 29.80
C VAL A 5 38.31 -29.90 29.44
N ALA A 6 37.04 -30.24 29.20
CA ALA A 6 36.64 -31.52 28.58
C ALA A 6 36.22 -31.28 27.11
N ARG A 7 37.04 -31.71 26.15
CA ARG A 7 36.70 -31.70 24.71
C ARG A 7 35.97 -33.00 24.35
N PHE A 8 34.82 -32.90 23.67
CA PHE A 8 34.19 -34.07 23.07
C PHE A 8 34.82 -34.38 21.71
N THR A 9 35.17 -35.63 21.47
CA THR A 9 36.02 -36.06 20.35
C THR A 9 35.23 -36.50 19.12
N ARG A 10 35.74 -36.10 17.94
CA ARG A 10 35.26 -36.47 16.61
C ARG A 10 35.37 -37.99 16.39
N LYS A 11 34.28 -38.66 16.01
CA LYS A 11 34.35 -40.01 15.42
C LYS A 11 34.43 -39.92 13.90
N SER A 12 35.48 -40.51 13.34
CA SER A 12 35.67 -40.71 11.89
C SER A 12 35.45 -42.17 11.55
N GLY A 13 34.86 -42.43 10.38
CA GLY A 13 34.71 -43.77 9.81
C GLY A 13 33.55 -43.79 8.79
N ALA A 14 33.65 -44.46 7.64
CA ALA A 14 34.83 -45.00 6.97
C ALA A 14 34.62 -44.91 5.45
N ILE A 15 35.69 -44.73 4.68
CA ILE A 15 35.63 -44.71 3.21
C ILE A 15 35.68 -46.14 2.71
N GLN A 16 34.72 -46.55 1.89
CA GLN A 16 34.79 -47.82 1.15
C GLN A 16 34.51 -47.57 -0.33
N ARG A 17 35.43 -48.04 -1.19
CA ARG A 17 35.42 -47.91 -2.66
C ARG A 17 34.89 -49.19 -3.31
N VAL A 18 34.92 -49.23 -4.66
CA VAL A 18 34.88 -50.41 -5.56
C VAL A 18 33.45 -50.79 -6.04
N PRO A 19 33.22 -51.10 -7.33
CA PRO A 19 33.80 -50.54 -8.56
C PRO A 19 32.71 -50.13 -9.61
N ALA A 20 33.12 -49.64 -10.78
CA ALA A 20 32.23 -49.49 -11.93
C ALA A 20 32.30 -50.72 -12.86
N VAL A 21 31.15 -51.26 -13.28
CA VAL A 21 31.02 -52.17 -14.43
C VAL A 21 29.74 -51.84 -15.19
N CYS A 22 29.85 -51.62 -16.50
CA CYS A 22 28.72 -51.35 -17.39
C CYS A 22 28.00 -52.66 -17.80
N ALA A 23 26.68 -52.65 -17.88
CA ALA A 23 25.92 -53.48 -18.83
C ALA A 23 24.51 -52.92 -19.09
N LEU A 24 24.08 -53.12 -20.33
CA LEU A 24 22.94 -52.52 -21.03
C LEU A 24 21.52 -52.92 -20.54
N VAL A 25 20.57 -52.01 -20.83
CA VAL A 25 19.19 -52.26 -21.31
C VAL A 25 18.19 -52.92 -20.35
N LEU A 26 17.19 -52.14 -19.93
CA LEU A 26 15.80 -52.41 -20.31
C LEU A 26 14.95 -51.12 -20.31
N SER A 27 14.26 -50.85 -21.43
CA SER A 27 13.43 -49.65 -21.61
C SER A 27 12.04 -49.84 -20.99
N SER A 28 11.80 -49.27 -19.82
CA SER A 28 10.46 -49.19 -19.22
C SER A 28 9.79 -47.88 -19.65
N LEU A 29 8.84 -47.97 -20.58
CA LEU A 29 8.02 -46.85 -21.04
C LEU A 29 7.07 -46.37 -19.93
N LEU A 30 7.54 -45.47 -19.07
CA LEU A 30 6.64 -44.60 -18.31
C LEU A 30 6.04 -43.59 -19.29
N VAL A 31 4.86 -43.93 -19.83
CA VAL A 31 3.99 -42.97 -20.52
C VAL A 31 3.55 -41.94 -19.49
N ALA A 32 4.32 -40.85 -19.40
CA ALA A 32 3.90 -39.65 -18.72
C ALA A 32 2.80 -39.01 -19.56
N CYS A 33 1.54 -39.26 -19.19
CA CYS A 33 0.42 -38.42 -19.61
C CYS A 33 0.57 -37.05 -18.95
N SER A 34 1.54 -36.26 -19.45
CA SER A 34 1.60 -34.82 -19.23
C SER A 34 0.47 -34.20 -20.04
N GLY A 35 -0.76 -34.37 -19.55
CA GLY A 35 -1.88 -33.53 -19.94
C GLY A 35 -1.50 -32.11 -19.57
N ALA A 36 -1.05 -31.34 -20.56
CA ALA A 36 -0.98 -29.90 -20.47
C ALA A 36 -2.43 -29.41 -20.46
N ASP A 37 -3.04 -29.45 -19.27
CA ASP A 37 -4.18 -28.60 -18.98
C ASP A 37 -3.66 -27.16 -19.00
N ASP A 38 -3.58 -26.59 -20.20
CA ASP A 38 -3.56 -25.14 -20.44
C ASP A 38 -4.93 -24.55 -20.04
N SER A 39 -5.35 -24.83 -18.81
CA SER A 39 -6.25 -24.01 -18.03
C SER A 39 -5.52 -22.70 -17.74
N ALA A 40 -5.42 -21.88 -18.79
CA ALA A 40 -5.11 -20.47 -18.66
C ALA A 40 -6.11 -19.92 -17.65
N ALA A 41 -5.64 -19.68 -16.42
CA ALA A 41 -6.45 -19.09 -15.37
C ALA A 41 -7.09 -17.81 -15.96
N PRO A 42 -8.40 -17.58 -15.77
CA PRO A 42 -9.06 -16.42 -16.34
C PRO A 42 -8.26 -15.19 -15.92
N ALA A 43 -7.74 -14.45 -16.92
CA ALA A 43 -6.89 -13.30 -16.68
C ALA A 43 -7.63 -12.38 -15.72
N ALA A 44 -7.07 -12.18 -14.53
CA ALA A 44 -7.74 -11.44 -13.48
C ALA A 44 -8.06 -10.04 -13.99
N THR A 45 -9.35 -9.78 -14.24
CA THR A 45 -9.83 -8.46 -14.63
C THR A 45 -9.52 -7.52 -13.49
N GLY A 46 -8.47 -6.73 -13.64
CA GLY A 46 -8.01 -5.82 -12.60
C GLY A 46 -9.13 -4.89 -12.16
N VAL A 47 -9.17 -4.58 -10.87
CA VAL A 47 -10.11 -3.58 -10.35
C VAL A 47 -9.74 -2.22 -10.96
N VAL A 48 -10.72 -1.61 -11.63
CA VAL A 48 -10.63 -0.24 -12.16
C VAL A 48 -11.71 0.59 -11.45
N LEU A 49 -11.34 1.78 -10.97
CA LEU A 49 -12.27 2.69 -10.32
C LEU A 49 -13.17 3.39 -11.36
N PRO A 50 -14.44 3.67 -11.05
CA PRO A 50 -15.37 4.35 -11.97
C PRO A 50 -15.11 5.87 -12.09
N VAL A 51 -14.08 6.38 -11.41
CA VAL A 51 -13.67 7.79 -11.33
C VAL A 51 -12.15 7.88 -11.44
N SER A 52 -11.62 9.07 -11.71
CA SER A 52 -10.18 9.30 -11.77
C SER A 52 -9.53 9.35 -10.38
N LEU A 53 -8.22 9.08 -10.31
CA LEU A 53 -7.43 9.21 -9.09
C LEU A 53 -7.42 10.66 -8.57
N ASN A 54 -7.58 11.64 -9.46
CA ASN A 54 -7.75 13.04 -9.08
C ASN A 54 -9.09 13.28 -8.37
N GLU A 55 -10.18 12.64 -8.81
CA GLU A 55 -11.48 12.71 -8.13
C GLU A 55 -11.47 11.99 -6.79
N VAL A 56 -10.79 10.83 -6.67
CA VAL A 56 -10.55 10.16 -5.37
C VAL A 56 -9.82 11.10 -4.40
N MET A 57 -8.72 11.73 -4.86
CA MET A 57 -7.94 12.65 -4.05
C MET A 57 -8.75 13.86 -3.59
N VAL A 58 -9.46 14.53 -4.51
CA VAL A 58 -10.24 15.74 -4.18
C VAL A 58 -11.47 15.43 -3.33
N ALA A 59 -12.24 14.38 -3.66
CA ALA A 59 -13.54 14.12 -3.05
C ALA A 59 -13.45 13.39 -1.70
N LEU A 60 -12.41 12.58 -1.47
CA LEU A 60 -12.22 11.84 -0.22
C LEU A 60 -11.04 12.38 0.59
N VAL A 61 -9.83 12.41 0.03
CA VAL A 61 -8.60 12.70 0.80
C VAL A 61 -8.54 14.17 1.21
N ASN A 62 -8.51 15.11 0.26
CA ASN A 62 -8.42 16.54 0.53
C ASN A 62 -9.60 17.01 1.38
N LYS A 63 -10.82 16.58 1.00
CA LYS A 63 -12.06 16.97 1.70
C LYS A 63 -12.06 16.55 3.18
N ALA A 64 -11.36 15.46 3.53
CA ALA A 64 -11.23 14.98 4.89
C ALA A 64 -9.99 15.49 5.63
N ALA A 65 -8.93 15.85 4.92
CA ALA A 65 -7.69 16.36 5.52
C ALA A 65 -7.90 17.74 6.20
N ASP A 66 -8.58 18.69 5.54
CA ASP A 66 -8.72 20.05 6.06
C ASP A 66 -9.34 20.11 7.48
N PRO A 67 -10.46 19.41 7.79
CA PRO A 67 -11.04 19.47 9.14
C PRO A 67 -10.25 18.63 10.16
N LEU A 68 -9.54 17.58 9.74
CA LEU A 68 -8.65 16.82 10.61
C LEU A 68 -7.48 17.67 11.10
N TRP A 69 -6.86 18.45 10.21
CA TRP A 69 -5.82 19.41 10.58
C TRP A 69 -6.39 20.56 11.43
N ALA A 70 -7.53 21.12 11.05
CA ALA A 70 -8.18 22.21 11.80
C ALA A 70 -8.55 21.79 13.25
N ALA A 71 -8.88 20.52 13.47
CA ALA A 71 -9.26 19.99 14.78
C ALA A 71 -8.17 20.14 15.86
N VAL A 72 -6.88 20.09 15.48
CA VAL A 72 -5.75 20.19 16.42
C VAL A 72 -5.79 21.52 17.18
N TRP A 73 -6.15 22.61 16.50
CA TRP A 73 -6.28 23.95 17.09
C TRP A 73 -7.71 24.24 17.57
N ALA A 74 -8.72 23.75 16.85
CA ALA A 74 -10.13 24.00 17.19
C ALA A 74 -10.61 23.26 18.46
N SER A 75 -9.94 22.16 18.85
CA SER A 75 -10.24 21.30 20.00
C SER A 75 -11.67 20.73 19.99
N PRO A 76 -11.89 19.45 19.63
CA PRO A 76 -13.24 18.89 19.51
C PRO A 76 -13.95 18.84 20.88
N GLN A 77 -15.14 19.45 20.98
CA GLN A 77 -15.85 19.70 22.24
C GLN A 77 -16.89 18.63 22.57
N SER A 78 -17.41 17.93 21.55
CA SER A 78 -18.53 16.99 21.69
C SER A 78 -18.21 15.60 21.14
N ASP A 79 -18.95 14.59 21.61
CA ASP A 79 -18.91 13.24 21.04
C ASP A 79 -19.30 13.19 19.56
N GLN A 80 -20.06 14.18 19.07
CA GLN A 80 -20.39 14.30 17.65
C GLN A 80 -19.17 14.75 16.85
N ASP A 81 -18.41 15.73 17.35
CA ASP A 81 -17.19 16.23 16.71
C ASP A 81 -16.16 15.10 16.60
N TRP A 82 -15.98 14.32 17.68
CA TRP A 82 -15.07 13.16 17.70
C TRP A 82 -15.49 12.05 16.73
N ARG A 83 -16.79 11.79 16.57
CA ARG A 83 -17.29 10.82 15.56
C ARG A 83 -17.10 11.33 14.14
N GLU A 84 -17.33 12.61 13.88
CA GLU A 84 -17.12 13.18 12.55
C GLU A 84 -15.65 13.11 12.15
N LEU A 85 -14.73 13.46 13.05
CA LEU A 85 -13.31 13.29 12.81
C LEU A 85 -12.92 11.82 12.57
N GLU A 86 -13.59 10.85 13.20
CA GLU A 86 -13.34 9.44 12.93
C GLU A 86 -13.79 9.07 11.49
N HIS A 87 -14.95 9.57 11.04
CA HIS A 87 -15.41 9.39 9.65
C HIS A 87 -14.49 10.04 8.61
N LEU A 88 -13.95 11.24 8.91
CA LEU A 88 -12.99 11.91 8.05
C LEU A 88 -11.65 11.12 8.01
N ALA A 89 -11.18 10.62 9.14
CA ALA A 89 -9.95 9.83 9.18
C ALA A 89 -10.07 8.52 8.38
N TYR A 90 -11.23 7.84 8.42
CA TYR A 90 -11.49 6.69 7.53
C TYR A 90 -11.54 7.08 6.04
N GLN A 91 -11.99 8.28 5.67
CA GLN A 91 -11.94 8.73 4.27
C GLN A 91 -10.52 8.91 3.76
N VAL A 92 -9.57 9.33 4.61
CA VAL A 92 -8.13 9.35 4.27
C VAL A 92 -7.57 7.92 4.15
N GLU A 93 -7.86 7.03 5.11
CA GLU A 93 -7.42 5.61 5.09
C GLU A 93 -7.91 4.89 3.82
N LEU A 94 -9.22 4.98 3.54
CA LEU A 94 -9.84 4.37 2.36
C LEU A 94 -9.39 5.06 1.07
N GLY A 95 -9.22 6.38 1.07
CA GLY A 95 -8.71 7.14 -0.07
C GLY A 95 -7.33 6.65 -0.50
N GLY A 96 -6.37 6.54 0.44
CA GLY A 96 -5.04 5.98 0.18
C GLY A 96 -5.10 4.55 -0.37
N ALA A 97 -5.97 3.70 0.19
CA ALA A 97 -6.15 2.32 -0.29
C ALA A 97 -6.74 2.26 -1.71
N LEU A 98 -7.66 3.15 -2.06
CA LEU A 98 -8.27 3.25 -3.39
C LEU A 98 -7.27 3.72 -4.45
N LEU A 99 -6.36 4.64 -4.11
CA LEU A 99 -5.37 5.16 -5.07
C LEU A 99 -4.43 4.10 -5.65
N LYS A 100 -4.40 2.89 -5.08
CA LYS A 100 -3.63 1.73 -5.57
C LYS A 100 -4.22 1.09 -6.83
N TYR A 101 -5.47 1.40 -7.19
CA TYR A 101 -6.18 0.85 -8.35
C TYR A 101 -6.38 1.91 -9.44
N PRO A 102 -6.14 1.61 -10.73
CA PRO A 102 -6.29 2.60 -11.79
C PRO A 102 -7.72 3.14 -11.86
N GLY A 103 -7.85 4.45 -12.10
CA GLY A 103 -9.11 5.13 -12.36
C GLY A 103 -9.31 5.46 -13.84
N THR A 104 -10.22 6.39 -14.11
CA THR A 104 -10.57 6.85 -15.47
C THR A 104 -9.69 8.00 -15.99
N GLY A 105 -8.74 8.49 -15.20
CA GLY A 105 -7.85 9.60 -15.56
C GLY A 105 -6.72 9.20 -16.52
N PRO A 106 -6.20 10.16 -17.32
CA PRO A 106 -5.27 9.87 -18.41
C PRO A 106 -3.89 9.34 -17.97
N LEU A 107 -3.49 9.58 -16.71
CA LEU A 107 -2.23 9.10 -16.14
C LEU A 107 -2.42 7.97 -15.14
N ASP A 108 -3.67 7.64 -14.77
CA ASP A 108 -3.97 6.78 -13.62
C ASP A 108 -3.36 5.39 -13.77
N GLN A 109 -3.48 4.78 -14.95
CA GLN A 109 -2.86 3.49 -15.26
C GLN A 109 -1.33 3.53 -15.20
N ALA A 110 -0.70 4.63 -15.64
CA ALA A 110 0.75 4.77 -15.63
C ALA A 110 1.28 4.95 -14.20
N TRP A 111 0.59 5.75 -13.40
CA TRP A 111 0.88 5.95 -11.99
C TRP A 111 0.69 4.67 -11.17
N THR A 112 -0.45 3.98 -11.25
CA THR A 112 -0.67 2.74 -10.47
C THR A 112 0.20 1.57 -10.90
N SER A 113 0.83 1.63 -12.09
CA SER A 113 1.84 0.66 -12.52
C SER A 113 3.24 0.94 -11.94
N ASN A 114 3.45 2.09 -11.29
CA ASN A 114 4.72 2.46 -10.67
C ASN A 114 4.80 1.94 -9.21
N PRO A 115 5.84 1.19 -8.82
CA PRO A 115 6.04 0.74 -7.43
C PRO A 115 6.07 1.86 -6.39
N ASP A 116 6.66 3.02 -6.72
CA ASP A 116 6.78 4.15 -5.80
C ASP A 116 5.39 4.75 -5.49
N TRP A 117 4.50 4.80 -6.49
CA TRP A 117 3.11 5.20 -6.29
C TRP A 117 2.38 4.22 -5.38
N GLN A 118 2.54 2.91 -5.61
CA GLN A 118 1.94 1.87 -4.77
C GLN A 118 2.40 1.97 -3.31
N GLN A 119 3.69 2.26 -3.09
CA GLN A 119 4.24 2.48 -1.75
C GLN A 119 3.68 3.75 -1.09
N LEU A 120 3.59 4.87 -1.82
CA LEU A 120 3.09 6.14 -1.28
C LEU A 120 1.57 6.13 -1.03
N ALA A 121 0.80 5.47 -1.89
CA ALA A 121 -0.64 5.26 -1.69
C ALA A 121 -0.93 4.32 -0.49
N GLU A 122 -0.16 3.25 -0.34
CA GLU A 122 -0.18 2.40 0.86
C GLU A 122 0.20 3.20 2.11
N GLN A 123 1.23 4.05 2.03
CA GLN A 123 1.63 4.89 3.16
C GLN A 123 0.49 5.84 3.56
N LEU A 124 -0.14 6.53 2.60
CA LEU A 124 -1.29 7.40 2.85
C LEU A 124 -2.45 6.68 3.54
N SER A 125 -2.72 5.43 3.15
CA SER A 125 -3.72 4.59 3.83
C SER A 125 -3.35 4.34 5.30
N GLN A 126 -2.10 3.95 5.56
CA GLN A 126 -1.59 3.74 6.90
C GLN A 126 -1.56 5.03 7.75
N ASP A 127 -1.40 6.19 7.12
CA ASP A 127 -1.40 7.51 7.77
C ASP A 127 -2.83 7.87 8.20
N GLY A 128 -3.81 7.66 7.32
CA GLY A 128 -5.24 7.73 7.65
C GLY A 128 -5.61 6.80 8.82
N LYS A 129 -5.11 5.56 8.81
CA LYS A 129 -5.28 4.61 9.93
C LYS A 129 -4.66 5.12 11.24
N ARG A 130 -3.51 5.82 11.18
CA ARG A 130 -2.92 6.47 12.37
C ARG A 130 -3.80 7.61 12.87
N ALA A 131 -4.37 8.42 11.97
CA ALA A 131 -5.34 9.45 12.32
C ALA A 131 -6.61 8.84 12.98
N VAL A 132 -7.18 7.76 12.43
CA VAL A 132 -8.32 7.04 13.03
C VAL A 132 -8.03 6.65 14.49
N ASN A 133 -6.88 6.03 14.74
CA ASN A 133 -6.49 5.61 16.09
C ASN A 133 -6.28 6.82 17.03
N ALA A 134 -5.65 7.89 16.55
CA ALA A 134 -5.45 9.12 17.31
C ALA A 134 -6.79 9.76 17.72
N VAL A 135 -7.70 9.94 16.76
CA VAL A 135 -9.04 10.50 16.97
C VAL A 135 -9.85 9.64 17.96
N ARG A 136 -9.88 8.32 17.77
CA ARG A 136 -10.58 7.39 18.69
C ARG A 136 -10.02 7.41 20.11
N SER A 137 -8.72 7.66 20.26
CA SER A 137 -8.07 7.83 21.58
C SER A 137 -8.27 9.22 22.20
N ARG A 138 -8.87 10.17 21.47
CA ARG A 138 -9.05 11.59 21.84
C ARG A 138 -7.76 12.27 22.30
N ASN A 139 -6.64 11.89 21.70
CA ASN A 139 -5.31 12.32 22.12
C ASN A 139 -4.76 13.34 21.11
N MET A 140 -4.74 14.62 21.52
CA MET A 140 -4.31 15.73 20.66
C MET A 140 -2.86 15.57 20.19
N ASP A 141 -1.93 15.15 21.06
CA ASP A 141 -0.53 14.90 20.70
C ASP A 141 -0.38 13.79 19.64
N LEU A 142 -1.25 12.78 19.66
CA LEU A 142 -1.28 11.74 18.62
C LEU A 142 -1.91 12.26 17.33
N MET A 143 -2.89 13.16 17.40
CA MET A 143 -3.48 13.80 16.22
C MET A 143 -2.49 14.73 15.53
N GLU A 144 -1.75 15.55 16.28
CA GLU A 144 -0.69 16.43 15.76
C GLU A 144 0.40 15.60 15.04
N ARG A 145 0.89 14.53 15.68
CA ARG A 145 1.89 13.63 15.07
C ARG A 145 1.36 12.88 13.85
N ALA A 146 0.10 12.44 13.86
CA ALA A 146 -0.52 11.81 12.70
C ALA A 146 -0.70 12.82 11.55
N GLY A 147 -1.06 14.07 11.86
CA GLY A 147 -1.18 15.16 10.89
C GLY A 147 0.15 15.53 10.23
N GLY A 148 1.23 15.69 11.00
CA GLY A 148 2.56 15.96 10.46
C GLY A 148 3.06 14.85 9.53
N GLN A 149 2.91 13.60 9.95
CA GLN A 149 3.29 12.43 9.15
C GLN A 149 2.46 12.30 7.86
N LEU A 150 1.16 12.65 7.91
CA LEU A 150 0.30 12.72 6.73
C LEU A 150 0.77 13.79 5.74
N VAL A 151 1.18 14.97 6.24
CA VAL A 151 1.76 16.04 5.41
C VAL A 151 3.03 15.57 4.70
N ASP A 152 3.96 14.92 5.40
CA ASP A 152 5.19 14.37 4.80
C ASP A 152 4.88 13.43 3.63
N THR A 153 3.88 12.55 3.79
CA THR A 153 3.42 11.60 2.75
C THR A 153 2.76 12.33 1.58
N CYS A 154 1.89 13.31 1.84
CA CYS A 154 1.26 14.14 0.81
C CYS A 154 2.31 14.88 -0.04
N GLU A 155 3.27 15.53 0.60
CA GLU A 155 4.32 16.24 -0.11
C GLU A 155 5.23 15.30 -0.91
N ALA A 156 5.62 14.15 -0.35
CA ALA A 156 6.44 13.17 -1.05
C ALA A 156 5.76 12.65 -2.32
N CYS A 157 4.47 12.33 -2.23
CA CYS A 157 3.68 11.88 -3.38
C CYS A 157 3.51 12.97 -4.45
N HIS A 158 3.17 14.19 -4.05
CA HIS A 158 3.02 15.30 -5.00
C HIS A 158 4.34 15.69 -5.66
N ARG A 159 5.47 15.72 -4.94
CA ARG A 159 6.79 15.94 -5.55
C ARG A 159 7.17 14.88 -6.58
N ALA A 160 6.78 13.62 -6.38
CA ALA A 160 7.11 12.52 -7.28
C ALA A 160 6.20 12.46 -8.53
N PHE A 161 4.90 12.76 -8.39
CA PHE A 161 3.91 12.47 -9.43
C PHE A 161 3.13 13.69 -9.96
N LYS A 162 3.11 14.81 -9.23
CA LYS A 162 2.41 16.05 -9.60
C LYS A 162 3.25 17.29 -9.22
N PRO A 163 4.51 17.40 -9.67
CA PRO A 163 5.46 18.42 -9.20
C PRO A 163 5.06 19.87 -9.51
N ASP A 164 4.19 20.07 -10.51
CA ASP A 164 3.66 21.39 -10.89
C ASP A 164 2.52 21.88 -9.97
N LEU A 165 2.08 21.06 -9.01
CA LEU A 165 1.15 21.49 -7.96
C LEU A 165 1.94 21.92 -6.71
N PRO A 166 1.82 23.18 -6.24
CA PRO A 166 2.52 23.62 -5.03
C PRO A 166 1.99 22.85 -3.82
N THR A 167 2.90 22.36 -2.97
CA THR A 167 2.53 21.43 -1.89
C THR A 167 1.68 22.05 -0.78
N MET A 168 1.65 23.40 -0.64
CA MET A 168 0.91 24.11 0.42
C MET A 168 0.30 25.48 -0.01
N ASP A 169 0.26 25.84 -1.30
CA ASP A 169 -0.29 27.14 -1.76
C ASP A 169 -1.20 27.00 -2.99
N MET A 170 -2.40 26.46 -2.80
CA MET A 170 -3.39 26.31 -3.87
C MET A 170 -4.83 26.46 -3.37
N PHE A 171 -5.23 27.71 -3.13
CA PHE A 171 -6.62 28.14 -3.40
C PHE A 171 -6.87 28.29 -4.92
N GLY A 172 -6.02 27.71 -5.77
CA GLY A 172 -6.20 27.69 -7.21
C GLY A 172 -7.44 26.87 -7.57
N ASP A 173 -8.43 27.54 -8.14
CA ASP A 173 -9.70 26.94 -8.53
C ASP A 173 -9.50 25.64 -9.30
N LEU A 174 -10.30 24.62 -8.96
CA LEU A 174 -10.43 23.44 -9.81
C LEU A 174 -10.83 23.92 -11.23
N PRO A 175 -10.19 23.41 -12.30
CA PRO A 175 -10.61 23.74 -13.66
C PRO A 175 -12.11 23.44 -13.80
N ALA A 176 -12.82 24.34 -14.49
CA ALA A 176 -14.28 24.28 -14.60
C ALA A 176 -14.74 22.87 -14.98
N ARG A 177 -15.62 22.28 -14.15
CA ARG A 177 -16.07 20.89 -14.34
C ARG A 177 -16.64 20.75 -15.76
N PRO A 178 -16.26 19.72 -16.53
CA PRO A 178 -16.91 19.46 -17.80
C PRO A 178 -18.42 19.25 -17.58
N PRO A 179 -19.28 19.67 -18.53
CA PRO A 179 -20.72 19.53 -18.39
C PRO A 179 -21.10 18.05 -18.26
N VAL A 180 -21.93 17.75 -17.24
CA VAL A 180 -22.47 16.40 -17.06
C VAL A 180 -23.57 16.17 -18.08
N SER A 181 -23.22 15.47 -19.16
CA SER A 181 -24.20 14.87 -20.07
C SER A 181 -24.85 13.68 -19.38
N LEU A 182 -26.08 13.86 -18.90
CA LEU A 182 -26.91 12.73 -18.46
C LEU A 182 -27.35 11.93 -19.69
N PRO A 183 -27.33 10.58 -19.65
CA PRO A 183 -27.90 9.73 -20.69
C PRO A 183 -29.44 9.72 -20.67
#